data_AF-A0A3Z2F8V8-F1
#
_entry.id   AF-A0A3Z2F8V8-F1
#
_cell.length_a   1.000
_cell.length_b   1.000
_cell.length_c   1.000
_cell.angle_alpha   90.00
_cell.angle_beta   90.00
_cell.angle_gamma   90.00
#
_symmetry.space_group_name_H-M   'P 1'
#
loop_
_entity.id
_entity.type
_entity.pdbx_description
1 polymer ?
#
loop_
_entity_poly.entity_id
_entity_poly.type
_entity_poly.pdbx_seq_one_letter_code
_entity_poly.pdbx_strand_id
1 'polypeptide(L)'
;MMRKPSQIVHCISCDLSCQLFPDSAVRVQYCHNAAFSIWPDGNAFLKKGFIEKLLLDRHNHLSSGFIFVDFSFPNLRRFTDLQWADSLADSGMHIVLISDRSLTPLANYWILKSNKIQGIIYSDDDDIVQQQKMHRLFTGRLANSKRGRTLNYTEFILLKRFVSGISIQQIVNIDNIDIKKLYVHKLRLENKLGHSIHKIISNIL
;
A
#
# COMPACT_ATOMS: atom_id res chain seq x y z
N MET A 1 -12.66 -24.88 -4.18
CA MET A 1 -11.89 -23.63 -4.39
C MET A 1 -12.42 -22.58 -3.44
N MET A 2 -11.79 -22.37 -2.28
CA MET A 2 -12.27 -21.36 -1.34
C MET A 2 -11.99 -19.98 -1.93
N ARG A 3 -13.06 -19.21 -2.20
CA ARG A 3 -12.95 -17.80 -2.59
C ARG A 3 -12.23 -17.07 -1.44
N LYS A 4 -11.05 -16.52 -1.70
CA LYS A 4 -10.46 -15.51 -0.79
C LYS A 4 -11.54 -14.46 -0.52
N PRO A 5 -11.71 -13.97 0.73
CA PRO A 5 -12.65 -12.90 0.99
C PRO A 5 -12.30 -11.73 0.06
N SER A 6 -13.26 -11.31 -0.76
CA SER A 6 -13.11 -10.19 -1.67
C SER A 6 -12.71 -8.96 -0.85
N GLN A 7 -11.67 -8.26 -1.28
CA GLN A 7 -11.30 -6.99 -0.66
C GLN A 7 -12.52 -6.07 -0.75
N ILE A 8 -12.96 -5.51 0.38
CA ILE A 8 -14.07 -4.56 0.39
C ILE A 8 -13.46 -3.16 0.38
N VAL A 9 -13.96 -2.32 -0.52
CA VAL A 9 -13.50 -0.94 -0.71
C VAL A 9 -14.72 -0.03 -0.64
N HIS A 10 -14.67 0.98 0.22
CA HIS A 10 -15.79 1.92 0.44
C HIS A 10 -15.41 3.33 0.00
N CYS A 11 -16.38 4.02 -0.59
CA CYS A 11 -16.22 5.41 -0.98
C CYS A 11 -16.06 6.31 0.26
N ILE A 12 -15.24 7.34 0.15
CA ILE A 12 -15.08 8.39 1.16
C ILE A 12 -15.40 9.78 0.62
N SER A 13 -15.93 9.87 -0.61
CA SER A 13 -16.28 11.15 -1.25
C SER A 13 -17.50 11.84 -0.64
N CYS A 14 -18.34 11.11 0.09
CA CYS A 14 -19.51 11.63 0.80
C CYS A 14 -19.94 10.69 1.94
N ASP A 15 -20.93 11.09 2.72
CA ASP A 15 -21.39 10.36 3.91
C ASP A 15 -22.03 9.00 3.60
N LEU A 16 -22.51 8.77 2.37
CA LEU A 16 -23.16 7.52 1.98
C LEU A 16 -22.23 6.30 2.03
N SER A 17 -20.91 6.51 1.98
CA SER A 17 -19.89 5.45 2.12
C SER A 17 -20.14 4.19 1.28
N CYS A 18 -20.63 4.35 0.05
CA CYS A 18 -21.06 3.24 -0.79
C CYS A 18 -19.91 2.25 -1.09
N GLN A 19 -20.25 0.98 -1.26
CA GLN A 19 -19.29 -0.03 -1.69
C GLN A 19 -18.86 0.25 -3.13
N LEU A 20 -17.55 0.24 -3.36
CA LEU A 20 -16.92 0.46 -4.67
C LEU A 20 -16.46 -0.85 -5.31
N PHE A 21 -16.13 -1.84 -4.48
CA PHE A 21 -15.69 -3.17 -4.92
C PHE A 21 -16.02 -4.19 -3.81
N PRO A 22 -16.50 -5.41 -4.16
CA PRO A 22 -16.72 -5.94 -5.52
C PRO A 22 -18.00 -5.46 -6.21
N ASP A 23 -19.00 -5.00 -5.46
CA ASP A 23 -20.24 -4.45 -6.02
C ASP A 23 -20.20 -2.91 -6.01
N SER A 24 -20.46 -2.31 -7.17
CA SER A 24 -20.47 -0.86 -7.40
C SER A 24 -21.81 -0.33 -7.93
N ALA A 25 -22.87 -1.17 -7.95
CA ALA A 25 -24.15 -0.83 -8.56
C ALA A 25 -24.75 0.49 -8.05
N VAL A 26 -24.70 0.70 -6.73
CA VAL A 26 -25.18 1.93 -6.08
C VAL A 26 -24.39 3.15 -6.56
N ARG A 27 -23.07 3.06 -6.68
CA ARG A 27 -22.26 4.18 -7.19
C ARG A 27 -22.61 4.47 -8.65
N VAL A 28 -22.61 3.45 -9.50
CA VAL A 28 -22.82 3.59 -10.94
C VAL A 28 -24.16 4.27 -11.25
N GLN A 29 -25.19 3.96 -10.45
CA GLN A 29 -26.54 4.51 -10.65
C GLN A 29 -26.72 5.92 -10.07
N TYR A 30 -26.06 6.23 -8.94
CA TYR A 30 -26.42 7.42 -8.14
C TYR A 30 -25.29 8.43 -7.95
N CYS A 31 -24.04 8.12 -8.35
CA CYS A 31 -22.88 8.98 -8.08
C CYS A 31 -22.20 9.45 -9.37
N HIS A 32 -22.18 10.78 -9.57
CA HIS A 32 -21.53 11.41 -10.74
C HIS A 32 -20.11 11.91 -10.43
N ASN A 33 -19.71 11.89 -9.15
CA ASN A 33 -18.42 12.39 -8.68
C ASN A 33 -17.31 11.34 -8.79
N ALA A 34 -16.07 11.82 -8.86
CA ALA A 34 -14.89 10.98 -8.67
C ALA A 34 -14.93 10.27 -7.32
N ALA A 35 -14.79 8.95 -7.34
CA ALA A 35 -14.75 8.13 -6.13
C ALA A 35 -13.35 8.16 -5.53
N PHE A 36 -13.28 8.44 -4.24
CA PHE A 36 -12.07 8.27 -3.44
C PHE A 36 -12.30 7.16 -2.43
N SER A 37 -11.26 6.42 -2.10
CA SER A 37 -11.28 5.41 -1.03
C SER A 37 -9.96 5.42 -0.28
N ILE A 38 -10.01 5.01 0.98
CA ILE A 38 -8.83 4.56 1.71
C ILE A 38 -8.94 3.05 1.91
N TRP A 39 -7.82 2.35 1.78
CA TRP A 39 -7.77 0.91 1.99
C TRP A 39 -6.48 0.50 2.73
N PRO A 40 -6.52 -0.46 3.66
CA PRO A 40 -7.72 -1.06 4.25
C PRO A 40 -8.55 -0.04 5.04
N ASP A 41 -9.82 -0.38 5.29
CA ASP A 41 -10.66 0.41 6.17
C ASP A 41 -10.24 0.23 7.64
N GLY A 42 -10.48 1.23 8.49
CA GLY A 42 -10.23 1.18 9.93
C GLY A 42 -9.33 2.29 10.49
N ASN A 43 -8.58 3.01 9.65
CA ASN A 43 -7.77 4.15 10.10
C ASN A 43 -8.55 5.47 9.99
N ALA A 44 -9.38 5.76 11.00
CA ALA A 44 -10.22 6.95 11.03
C ALA A 44 -9.42 8.26 11.04
N PHE A 45 -8.24 8.28 11.67
CA PHE A 45 -7.37 9.46 11.71
C PHE A 45 -6.78 9.75 10.32
N LEU A 46 -6.28 8.73 9.63
CA LEU A 46 -5.82 8.87 8.25
C LEU A 46 -6.96 9.33 7.36
N LYS A 47 -8.15 8.72 7.48
CA LYS A 47 -9.33 9.11 6.71
C LYS A 47 -9.70 10.58 6.91
N LYS A 48 -9.80 11.02 8.16
CA LYS A 48 -10.11 12.41 8.50
C LYS A 48 -9.06 13.37 7.95
N GLY A 49 -7.77 13.14 8.25
CA GLY A 49 -6.69 14.00 7.79
C GLY A 49 -6.56 14.03 6.27
N PHE A 50 -6.80 12.91 5.59
CA PHE A 50 -6.78 12.84 4.13
C PHE A 50 -7.93 13.64 3.50
N ILE A 51 -9.15 13.50 4.03
CA ILE A 51 -10.31 14.27 3.54
C ILE A 51 -10.05 15.76 3.73
N GLU A 52 -9.72 16.18 4.95
CA GLU A 52 -9.55 17.59 5.32
C GLU A 52 -8.40 18.27 4.56
N LYS A 53 -7.26 17.58 4.40
CA LYS A 53 -6.06 18.17 3.81
C LYS A 53 -5.96 17.97 2.29
N LEU A 54 -6.45 16.83 1.78
CA LEU A 54 -6.14 16.38 0.43
C LEU A 54 -7.35 16.32 -0.50
N LEU A 55 -8.59 16.30 -0.01
CA LEU A 55 -9.77 16.21 -0.88
C LEU A 55 -10.62 17.48 -0.96
N LEU A 56 -10.73 18.27 0.12
CA LEU A 56 -11.67 19.41 0.17
C LEU A 56 -11.49 20.44 -0.96
N ASP A 57 -10.24 20.72 -1.37
CA ASP A 57 -9.95 21.75 -2.38
C ASP A 57 -9.56 21.19 -3.76
N ARG A 58 -9.74 19.88 -4.00
CA ARG A 58 -9.20 19.22 -5.20
C ARG A 58 -10.25 18.51 -6.03
N HIS A 59 -10.17 18.75 -7.33
CA HIS A 59 -11.00 18.07 -8.32
C HIS A 59 -10.18 16.99 -9.02
N ASN A 60 -10.71 15.77 -9.04
CA ASN A 60 -10.17 14.73 -9.91
C ASN A 60 -10.72 14.95 -11.33
N HIS A 61 -9.84 15.14 -12.30
CA HIS A 61 -10.21 15.36 -13.70
C HIS A 61 -10.33 14.06 -14.50
N LEU A 62 -10.13 12.92 -13.85
CA LEU A 62 -10.21 11.59 -14.45
C LEU A 62 -11.59 10.97 -14.20
N SER A 63 -12.02 10.10 -15.11
CA SER A 63 -13.22 9.27 -14.94
C SER A 63 -13.04 8.16 -13.90
N SER A 64 -11.80 7.68 -13.71
CA SER A 64 -11.44 6.72 -12.69
C SER A 64 -11.17 7.39 -11.34
N GLY A 65 -11.65 6.75 -10.27
CA GLY A 65 -11.39 7.17 -8.89
C GLY A 65 -10.02 6.72 -8.38
N PHE A 66 -9.70 7.09 -7.13
CA PHE A 66 -8.43 6.73 -6.48
C PHE A 66 -8.64 5.92 -5.21
N ILE A 67 -7.81 4.91 -5.01
CA ILE A 67 -7.65 4.17 -3.75
C ILE A 67 -6.32 4.57 -3.14
N PHE A 68 -6.38 5.22 -1.99
CA PHE A 68 -5.24 5.56 -1.17
C PHE A 68 -4.96 4.45 -0.17
N VAL A 69 -3.81 3.80 -0.31
CA VAL A 69 -3.45 2.65 0.49
C VAL A 69 -2.73 3.10 1.76
N ASP A 70 -3.29 2.79 2.92
CA ASP A 70 -2.65 2.95 4.23
C ASP A 70 -1.47 1.97 4.34
N PHE A 71 -0.32 2.39 3.82
CA PHE A 71 0.88 1.58 3.68
C PHE A 71 1.74 1.66 4.95
N SER A 72 1.16 1.15 6.03
CA SER A 72 1.68 1.15 7.40
C SER A 72 1.92 -0.26 7.94
N PHE A 73 2.69 -0.36 9.03
CA PHE A 73 3.01 -1.66 9.63
C PHE A 73 1.79 -2.51 9.98
N PRO A 74 0.73 -2.01 10.64
CA PRO A 74 -0.46 -2.82 10.97
C PRO A 74 -1.04 -3.59 9.78
N ASN A 75 -0.87 -3.06 8.56
CA ASN A 75 -1.37 -3.66 7.33
C ASN A 75 -0.33 -4.52 6.58
N LEU A 76 0.90 -4.65 7.08
CA LEU A 76 2.03 -5.29 6.39
C LEU A 76 1.73 -6.71 5.90
N ARG A 77 0.94 -7.51 6.64
CA ARG A 77 0.53 -8.85 6.20
C ARG A 77 -0.06 -8.83 4.80
N ARG A 78 -0.87 -7.82 4.48
CA ARG A 78 -1.50 -7.64 3.17
C ARG A 78 -0.48 -7.33 2.09
N PHE A 79 0.51 -6.49 2.38
CA PHE A 79 1.53 -6.05 1.43
C PHE A 79 2.62 -7.09 1.15
N THR A 80 2.60 -8.22 1.86
CA THR A 80 3.45 -9.40 1.56
C THR A 80 2.74 -10.45 0.71
N ASP A 81 1.43 -10.34 0.48
CA ASP A 81 0.75 -11.11 -0.57
C ASP A 81 1.26 -10.61 -1.94
N LEU A 82 1.49 -11.50 -2.90
CA LEU A 82 1.91 -11.07 -4.23
C LEU A 82 0.75 -10.47 -5.05
N GLN A 83 -0.49 -10.81 -4.67
CA GLN A 83 -1.69 -10.49 -5.45
C GLN A 83 -2.46 -9.28 -4.93
N TRP A 84 -2.04 -8.63 -3.84
CA TRP A 84 -2.87 -7.59 -3.21
C TRP A 84 -3.12 -6.41 -4.16
N ALA A 85 -2.10 -5.99 -4.91
CA ALA A 85 -2.20 -4.85 -5.82
C ALA A 85 -3.07 -5.17 -7.03
N ASP A 86 -2.94 -6.39 -7.58
CA ASP A 86 -3.77 -6.85 -8.70
C ASP A 86 -5.24 -6.97 -8.26
N SER A 87 -5.48 -7.56 -7.09
CA SER A 87 -6.83 -7.70 -6.53
C SER A 87 -7.50 -6.34 -6.29
N LEU A 88 -6.72 -5.34 -5.88
CA LEU A 88 -7.23 -3.98 -5.68
C LEU A 88 -7.48 -3.26 -7.02
N ALA A 89 -6.66 -3.54 -8.03
CA ALA A 89 -6.79 -2.98 -9.37
C ALA A 89 -8.06 -3.47 -10.11
N ASP A 90 -8.64 -4.60 -9.71
CA ASP A 90 -9.92 -5.10 -10.23
C ASP A 90 -11.09 -4.13 -9.98
N SER A 91 -10.95 -3.20 -9.04
CA SER A 91 -11.88 -2.07 -8.84
C SER A 91 -11.93 -1.07 -10.01
N GLY A 92 -10.96 -1.10 -10.93
CA GLY A 92 -10.80 -0.10 -11.98
C GLY A 92 -10.30 1.27 -11.49
N MET A 93 -9.98 1.39 -10.20
CA MET A 93 -9.49 2.62 -9.58
C MET A 93 -7.96 2.70 -9.59
N HIS A 94 -7.46 3.91 -9.49
CA HIS A 94 -6.05 4.23 -9.45
C HIS A 94 -5.46 4.03 -8.05
N ILE A 95 -4.37 3.28 -7.92
CA ILE A 95 -3.78 2.94 -6.63
C ILE A 95 -2.65 3.92 -6.29
N VAL A 96 -2.70 4.51 -5.09
CA VAL A 96 -1.68 5.42 -4.57
C VAL A 96 -1.29 4.96 -3.16
N LEU A 97 0.00 4.81 -2.86
CA LEU A 97 0.45 4.41 -1.52
C LEU A 97 0.65 5.63 -0.64
N ILE A 98 0.17 5.59 0.60
CA ILE A 98 0.55 6.51 1.67
C ILE A 98 1.47 5.74 2.60
N SER A 99 2.78 5.94 2.45
CA SER A 99 3.80 5.12 3.10
C SER A 99 4.33 5.73 4.38
N ASP A 100 4.33 4.94 5.45
CA ASP A 100 5.14 5.20 6.63
C ASP A 100 6.62 5.17 6.26
N ARG A 101 7.42 5.98 6.97
CA ARG A 101 8.88 6.07 6.80
C ARG A 101 9.58 4.70 6.82
N SER A 102 9.15 3.81 7.70
CA SER A 102 9.75 2.47 7.83
C SER A 102 9.39 1.52 6.70
N LEU A 103 8.24 1.73 6.03
CA LEU A 103 7.80 0.92 4.90
C LEU A 103 8.16 1.52 3.54
N THR A 104 8.78 2.70 3.50
CA THR A 104 9.33 3.31 2.27
C THR A 104 10.11 2.32 1.39
N PRO A 105 11.00 1.45 1.92
CA PRO A 105 11.70 0.48 1.07
C PRO A 105 10.80 -0.56 0.40
N LEU A 106 9.71 -0.95 1.07
CA LEU A 106 8.73 -1.90 0.55
C LEU A 106 7.76 -1.20 -0.43
N ALA A 107 7.33 0.03 -0.15
CA ALA A 107 6.55 0.84 -1.10
C ALA A 107 7.32 1.03 -2.41
N ASN A 108 8.62 1.34 -2.30
CA ASN A 108 9.54 1.44 -3.43
C ASN A 108 9.74 0.14 -4.20
N TYR A 109 9.61 -1.02 -3.55
CA TYR A 109 9.63 -2.30 -4.23
C TYR A 109 8.34 -2.47 -5.06
N TRP A 110 7.19 -2.14 -4.48
CA TRP A 110 5.90 -2.30 -5.11
C TRP A 110 5.69 -1.38 -6.32
N ILE A 111 6.12 -0.12 -6.26
CA ILE A 111 6.02 0.80 -7.40
C ILE A 111 6.87 0.36 -8.61
N LEU A 112 7.96 -0.38 -8.36
CA LEU A 112 8.75 -1.00 -9.43
C LEU A 112 8.14 -2.30 -9.94
N LYS A 113 7.42 -3.02 -9.07
CA LYS A 113 6.90 -4.36 -9.37
C LYS A 113 5.53 -4.34 -10.04
N SER A 114 4.69 -3.34 -9.76
CA SER A 114 3.34 -3.23 -10.29
C SER A 114 3.12 -1.89 -10.99
N ASN A 115 2.74 -1.95 -12.27
CA ASN A 115 2.34 -0.77 -13.04
C ASN A 115 0.96 -0.23 -12.66
N LYS A 116 0.23 -0.91 -11.75
CA LYS A 116 -1.08 -0.49 -11.24
C LYS A 116 -0.97 0.62 -10.19
N ILE A 117 0.21 0.78 -9.59
CA ILE A 117 0.50 1.78 -8.57
C ILE A 117 0.99 3.06 -9.25
N GLN A 118 0.25 4.13 -9.08
CA GLN A 118 0.47 5.40 -9.79
C GLN A 118 1.29 6.44 -9.03
N GLY A 119 1.58 6.17 -7.75
CA GLY A 119 2.39 7.07 -6.94
C GLY A 119 2.54 6.60 -5.50
N ILE A 120 3.50 7.23 -4.82
CA ILE A 120 3.70 7.11 -3.37
C ILE A 120 3.72 8.51 -2.78
N ILE A 121 2.94 8.72 -1.73
CA ILE A 121 3.01 9.85 -0.82
C ILE A 121 3.77 9.35 0.42
N TYR A 122 4.94 9.92 0.71
CA TYR A 122 5.71 9.54 1.89
C TYR A 122 5.25 10.36 3.09
N SER A 123 5.24 9.75 4.28
CA SER A 123 4.83 10.40 5.52
C SER A 123 5.66 11.65 5.88
N ASP A 124 6.88 11.75 5.35
CA ASP A 124 7.81 12.87 5.55
C ASP A 124 7.88 13.84 4.35
N ASP A 125 7.00 13.68 3.36
CA ASP A 125 6.84 14.70 2.32
C ASP A 125 6.25 15.98 2.94
N ASP A 126 6.87 17.13 2.64
CA ASP A 126 6.31 18.43 2.98
C ASP A 126 5.01 18.72 2.19
N ASP A 127 4.27 19.72 2.65
CA ASP A 127 2.98 20.08 2.07
C ASP A 127 3.06 20.42 0.58
N ILE A 128 4.15 21.08 0.14
CA ILE A 128 4.35 21.48 -1.25
C ILE A 128 4.52 20.23 -2.13
N VAL A 129 5.35 19.29 -1.69
CA VAL A 129 5.58 18.01 -2.39
C VAL A 129 4.30 17.18 -2.43
N GLN A 130 3.57 17.10 -1.31
CA GLN A 130 2.27 16.40 -1.27
C GLN A 130 1.29 17.01 -2.28
N GLN A 131 1.18 18.35 -2.32
CA GLN A 131 0.31 19.05 -3.26
C GLN A 131 0.70 18.79 -4.72
N GLN A 132 1.99 18.84 -5.04
CA GLN A 132 2.49 18.56 -6.39
C GLN A 132 2.18 17.12 -6.83
N LYS A 133 2.37 16.13 -5.94
CA LYS A 133 2.04 14.73 -6.22
C LYS A 133 0.56 14.56 -6.48
N MET A 134 -0.30 15.15 -5.65
CA MET A 134 -1.75 15.10 -5.84
C MET A 134 -2.20 15.72 -7.15
N HIS A 135 -1.68 16.90 -7.50
CA HIS A 135 -2.02 17.56 -8.77
C HIS A 135 -1.62 16.70 -9.98
N ARG A 136 -0.44 16.07 -9.94
CA ARG A 136 -0.01 15.14 -10.99
C ARG A 136 -0.96 13.95 -11.11
N LEU A 137 -1.30 13.31 -9.99
CA LEU A 137 -2.20 12.16 -9.98
C LEU A 137 -3.55 12.52 -10.58
N PHE A 138 -4.17 13.62 -10.14
CA PHE A 138 -5.52 14.04 -10.57
C PHE A 138 -5.57 14.58 -12.00
N THR A 139 -4.43 14.78 -12.64
CA THR A 139 -4.30 15.11 -14.07
C THR A 139 -3.81 13.93 -14.91
N GLY A 140 -3.79 12.72 -14.34
CA GLY A 140 -3.42 11.48 -15.05
C GLY A 140 -1.93 11.23 -15.16
N ARG A 141 -1.08 12.00 -14.46
CA ARG A 141 0.37 11.84 -14.46
C ARG A 141 0.82 11.00 -13.26
N LEU A 142 1.85 10.19 -13.46
CA LEU A 142 2.48 9.43 -12.39
C LEU A 142 3.15 10.35 -11.36
N ALA A 143 3.05 9.97 -10.09
CA ALA A 143 3.71 10.60 -8.94
C ALA A 143 4.76 9.65 -8.32
N ASN A 144 5.60 9.08 -9.18
CA ASN A 144 6.54 8.01 -8.84
C ASN A 144 7.93 8.53 -8.41
N SER A 145 8.01 9.72 -7.83
CA SER A 145 9.29 10.24 -7.35
C SER A 145 9.78 9.40 -6.16
N LYS A 146 10.68 8.47 -6.46
CA LYS A 146 11.21 7.51 -5.50
C LYS A 146 12.14 8.20 -4.52
N ARG A 147 12.03 7.87 -3.22
CA ARG A 147 12.94 8.35 -2.17
C ARG A 147 13.45 7.19 -1.33
N GLY A 148 14.71 7.26 -0.91
CA GLY A 148 15.30 6.29 0.01
C GLY A 148 15.62 4.92 -0.59
N ARG A 149 15.87 3.94 0.30
CA ARG A 149 16.27 2.57 -0.07
C ARG A 149 15.13 1.79 -0.68
N THR A 150 15.41 0.63 -1.26
CA THR A 150 14.40 -0.27 -1.85
C THR A 150 14.69 -1.69 -1.49
N LEU A 151 13.66 -2.46 -1.18
CA LEU A 151 13.82 -3.91 -1.07
C LEU A 151 14.12 -4.50 -2.45
N ASN A 152 15.05 -5.44 -2.49
CA ASN A 152 15.18 -6.33 -3.65
C ASN A 152 14.24 -7.56 -3.48
N TYR A 153 14.20 -8.41 -4.50
CA TYR A 153 13.35 -9.60 -4.47
C TYR A 153 13.66 -10.54 -3.30
N THR A 154 14.94 -10.81 -3.01
CA THR A 154 15.35 -11.68 -1.90
C THR A 154 14.88 -11.13 -0.55
N GLU A 155 15.03 -9.83 -0.33
CA GLU A 155 14.59 -9.15 0.88
C GLU A 155 13.06 -9.16 1.02
N PHE A 156 12.33 -8.96 -0.08
CA PHE A 156 10.88 -9.08 -0.10
C PHE A 156 10.40 -10.48 0.26
N ILE A 157 10.98 -11.53 -0.36
CA ILE A 157 10.63 -12.92 -0.07
C ILE A 157 10.96 -13.24 1.39
N LEU A 158 12.10 -12.80 1.89
CA LEU A 158 12.49 -13.01 3.28
C LEU A 158 11.49 -12.35 4.25
N LEU A 159 11.07 -11.10 3.98
CA LEU A 159 10.05 -10.42 4.74
C LEU A 159 8.72 -11.18 4.74
N LYS A 160 8.25 -11.62 3.56
CA LYS A 160 7.02 -12.41 3.41
C LYS A 160 7.04 -13.67 4.28
N ARG A 161 8.17 -14.36 4.35
CA ARG A 161 8.32 -15.57 5.17
C ARG A 161 8.25 -15.27 6.66
N PHE A 162 8.95 -14.24 7.13
CA PHE A 162 8.89 -13.85 8.53
C PHE A 162 7.49 -13.40 8.96
N VAL A 163 6.81 -12.63 8.12
CA VAL A 163 5.42 -12.21 8.34
C VAL A 163 4.45 -13.41 8.34
N SER A 164 4.79 -14.48 7.62
CA SER A 164 4.07 -15.76 7.64
C SER A 164 4.44 -16.68 8.81
N GLY A 165 5.31 -16.24 9.73
CA GLY A 165 5.72 -17.01 10.90
C GLY A 165 6.76 -18.11 10.63
N ILE A 166 7.39 -18.11 9.45
CA ILE A 166 8.39 -19.12 9.09
C ILE A 166 9.72 -18.81 9.81
N SER A 167 10.27 -19.81 10.48
CA SER A 167 11.51 -19.67 11.25
C SER A 167 12.76 -19.64 10.36
N ILE A 168 13.87 -19.13 10.91
CA ILE A 168 15.17 -19.10 10.21
C ILE A 168 15.58 -20.50 9.75
N GLN A 169 15.42 -21.52 10.59
CA GLN A 169 15.76 -22.90 10.26
C GLN A 169 14.90 -23.44 9.09
N GLN A 170 13.61 -23.14 9.10
CA GLN A 170 12.72 -23.50 8.00
C GLN A 170 13.11 -22.78 6.70
N ILE A 171 13.50 -21.50 6.77
CA ILE A 171 13.94 -20.74 5.59
C ILE A 171 15.23 -21.32 5.00
N VAL A 172 16.21 -21.68 5.82
CA VAL A 172 17.45 -22.36 5.38
C VAL A 172 17.11 -23.58 4.53
N ASN A 173 16.17 -24.40 5.00
CA ASN A 173 15.76 -25.62 4.31
C ASN A 173 14.96 -25.33 3.03
N ILE A 174 14.01 -24.38 3.07
CA ILE A 174 13.15 -24.03 1.93
C ILE A 174 13.97 -23.40 0.79
N ASP A 175 14.91 -22.52 1.12
CA ASP A 175 15.74 -21.81 0.13
C ASP A 175 17.01 -22.53 -0.26
N ASN A 176 17.37 -23.60 0.47
CA ASN A 176 18.68 -24.21 0.38
C ASN A 176 19.81 -23.16 0.47
N ILE A 177 19.72 -22.27 1.46
CA ILE A 177 20.66 -21.16 1.67
C ILE A 177 21.46 -21.35 2.94
N ASP A 178 22.76 -21.07 2.88
CA ASP A 178 23.62 -21.07 4.05
C ASP A 178 23.09 -20.14 5.17
N ILE A 179 23.16 -20.61 6.41
CA ILE A 179 22.62 -19.90 7.56
C ILE A 179 23.31 -18.54 7.79
N LYS A 180 24.62 -18.43 7.57
CA LYS A 180 25.34 -17.15 7.71
C LYS A 180 24.88 -16.18 6.65
N LYS A 181 24.70 -16.64 5.41
CA LYS A 181 24.17 -15.83 4.31
C LYS A 181 22.75 -15.35 4.59
N LEU A 182 21.89 -16.19 5.17
CA LEU A 182 20.54 -15.81 5.62
C LEU A 182 20.58 -14.70 6.68
N TYR A 183 21.46 -14.80 7.68
CA TYR A 183 21.63 -13.73 8.68
C TYR A 183 22.09 -12.41 8.07
N VAL A 184 22.96 -12.44 7.06
CA VAL A 184 23.35 -11.24 6.31
C VAL A 184 22.16 -10.62 5.58
N HIS A 185 21.33 -11.43 4.91
CA HIS A 185 20.11 -10.94 4.25
C HIS A 185 19.10 -10.38 5.25
N LYS A 186 18.91 -11.04 6.39
CA LYS A 186 18.07 -10.55 7.49
C LYS A 186 18.54 -9.19 7.99
N LEU A 187 19.84 -9.04 8.28
CA LEU A 187 20.40 -7.78 8.76
C LEU A 187 20.21 -6.64 7.74
N ARG A 188 20.41 -6.91 6.44
CA ARG A 188 20.17 -5.92 5.38
C ARG A 188 18.71 -5.49 5.30
N LEU A 189 17.77 -6.45 5.45
CA LEU A 189 16.34 -6.18 5.50
C LEU A 189 15.97 -5.31 6.72
N GLU A 190 16.43 -5.68 7.92
CA GLU A 190 16.22 -4.92 9.15
C GLU A 190 16.77 -3.49 9.04
N ASN A 191 17.98 -3.33 8.48
CA ASN A 191 18.61 -2.04 8.24
C ASN A 191 17.87 -1.17 7.21
N LYS A 192 17.08 -1.77 6.31
CA LYS A 192 16.23 -1.02 5.37
C LYS A 192 14.96 -0.56 6.05
N LEU A 193 14.30 -1.45 6.79
CA LEU A 193 13.03 -1.18 7.45
C LEU A 193 13.18 -0.35 8.74
N GLY A 194 14.40 -0.29 9.30
CA GLY A 194 14.71 0.45 10.52
C GLY A 194 14.24 -0.23 11.81
N HIS A 195 13.81 -1.49 11.73
CA HIS A 195 13.34 -2.28 12.86
C HIS A 195 13.84 -3.71 12.76
N SER A 196 14.00 -4.37 13.92
CA SER A 196 14.24 -5.81 13.95
C SER A 196 13.00 -6.57 13.44
N ILE A 197 13.21 -7.75 12.87
CA ILE A 197 12.11 -8.65 12.45
C ILE A 197 11.16 -8.92 13.61
N HIS A 198 11.68 -9.09 14.83
CA HIS A 198 10.84 -9.29 16.01
C HIS A 198 9.89 -8.11 16.25
N LYS A 199 10.40 -6.87 16.19
CA LYS A 199 9.58 -5.66 16.34
C LYS A 199 8.60 -5.46 15.18
N ILE A 200 8.99 -5.85 13.97
CA ILE A 200 8.07 -5.86 12.82
C ILE A 200 6.92 -6.82 13.09
N ILE A 201 7.20 -8.04 13.57
CA ILE A 201 6.18 -9.04 13.88
C ILE A 201 5.28 -8.59 15.03
N SER A 202 5.81 -7.92 16.06
CA SER A 202 4.99 -7.42 17.17
C SER A 202 4.02 -6.31 16.75
N ASN A 203 4.36 -5.53 15.71
CA ASN A 203 3.53 -4.42 15.23
C ASN A 203 2.42 -4.85 14.24
N ILE A 204 2.32 -6.15 13.93
CA ILE A 204 1.34 -6.72 12.97
C ILE A 204 0.44 -7.79 13.58
N LEU A 205 0.54 -7.96 14.90
CA LEU A 205 -0.33 -8.78 15.74
C LEU A 205 -1.43 -7.88 16.31
#